data_AF-J4WH50-F1
#
_entry.id   AF-J4WH50-F1
#
_cell.length_a   1.000
_cell.length_b   1.000
_cell.length_c   1.000
_cell.angle_alpha   90.00
_cell.angle_beta   90.00
_cell.angle_gamma   90.00
#
_symmetry.space_group_name_H-M   'P 1'
#
loop_
_entity.id
_entity.type
_entity.pdbx_description
1 polymer ?
#
loop_
_entity_poly.entity_id
_entity_poly.type
_entity_poly.pdbx_seq_one_letter_code
_entity_poly.pdbx_strand_id
1 'polypeptide(L)'
;MHLSNTAVLLLGALQPALGARTFDTIGDVNEVESQYITTDQTVINYHAPNHGCGGYRAWVGIWPADVCDYFGDYKAWDWVESTRGFGYDFNTVKFSNNEIGVGKFKAAFVCEDGRRQPWLVSQPFTIDEAPEAAPGQCVYRASKRNPEWKTRQCDGLDGLCAFCRDPPADCDNCDACKSQCGLAN
;
A
#
# COMPACT_ATOMS: atom_id res chain seq x y z
N MET A 1 -14.06 -53.52 38.80
CA MET A 1 -14.41 -52.61 37.69
C MET A 1 -13.12 -52.01 37.16
N HIS A 2 -13.00 -51.99 35.83
CA HIS A 2 -11.76 -51.87 35.08
C HIS A 2 -11.22 -50.43 34.95
N LEU A 3 -9.90 -50.39 34.77
CA LEU A 3 -9.00 -49.29 34.34
C LEU A 3 -9.56 -48.42 33.20
N SER A 4 -9.23 -47.12 33.20
CA SER A 4 -8.20 -46.56 32.29
C SER A 4 -8.15 -45.03 32.29
N ASN A 5 -6.92 -44.53 32.38
CA ASN A 5 -6.51 -43.17 32.03
C ASN A 5 -6.56 -42.98 30.51
N THR A 6 -7.11 -41.86 30.04
CA THR A 6 -6.66 -41.23 28.78
C THR A 6 -7.05 -39.77 28.74
N ALA A 7 -6.05 -38.91 28.97
CA ALA A 7 -6.05 -37.54 28.49
C ALA A 7 -5.80 -37.57 26.98
N VAL A 8 -6.60 -36.85 26.20
CA VAL A 8 -6.25 -36.48 24.81
C VAL A 8 -6.63 -35.00 24.62
N LEU A 9 -5.60 -34.17 24.65
CA LEU A 9 -5.60 -32.80 24.17
C LEU A 9 -5.84 -32.81 22.64
N LEU A 10 -7.06 -32.48 22.20
CA LEU A 10 -7.32 -32.19 20.80
C LEU A 10 -6.97 -30.73 20.51
N LEU A 11 -5.66 -30.46 20.43
CA LEU A 11 -5.11 -29.31 19.71
C LEU A 11 -5.12 -29.65 18.21
N GLY A 12 -6.31 -29.57 17.61
CA GLY A 12 -6.46 -29.58 16.16
C GLY A 12 -6.02 -28.24 15.62
N ALA A 13 -4.83 -28.20 15.02
CA ALA A 13 -4.29 -27.04 14.34
C ALA A 13 -5.31 -26.49 13.34
N LEU A 14 -5.76 -25.25 13.55
CA LEU A 14 -6.28 -24.41 12.47
C LEU A 14 -5.11 -24.13 11.53
N GLN A 15 -4.82 -25.07 10.63
CA GLN A 15 -4.02 -24.77 9.46
C GLN A 15 -4.80 -23.74 8.64
N PRO A 16 -4.23 -22.57 8.31
CA PRO A 16 -4.82 -21.72 7.29
C PRO A 16 -4.84 -22.56 6.02
N ALA A 17 -6.04 -22.94 5.57
CA ALA A 17 -6.21 -23.46 4.23
C ALA A 17 -5.87 -22.31 3.26
N LEU A 18 -4.59 -22.18 2.90
CA LEU A 18 -4.19 -21.56 1.65
C LEU A 18 -4.72 -22.46 0.53
N GLY A 19 -6.00 -22.35 0.25
CA GLY A 19 -6.60 -22.86 -0.97
C GLY A 19 -6.02 -22.04 -2.12
N ALA A 20 -4.99 -22.58 -2.78
CA ALA A 20 -4.60 -22.12 -4.10
C ALA A 20 -5.81 -22.26 -5.02
N ARG A 21 -6.41 -21.13 -5.42
CA ARG A 21 -7.48 -21.14 -6.43
C ARG A 21 -6.85 -21.47 -7.79
N THR A 22 -7.48 -22.39 -8.50
CA THR A 22 -7.15 -22.76 -9.88
C THR A 22 -7.49 -21.58 -10.81
N PHE A 23 -6.53 -21.17 -11.63
CA PHE A 23 -6.48 -19.93 -12.42
C PHE A 23 -7.44 -19.84 -13.65
N ASP A 24 -8.49 -20.65 -13.72
CA ASP A 24 -9.32 -20.77 -14.95
C ASP A 24 -10.54 -19.82 -15.03
N THR A 25 -10.68 -18.82 -14.13
CA THR A 25 -11.89 -17.95 -14.06
C THR A 25 -11.63 -16.46 -13.77
N ILE A 26 -10.41 -15.94 -13.94
CA ILE A 26 -10.09 -14.53 -13.62
C ILE A 26 -10.90 -13.52 -14.47
N GLY A 27 -11.33 -13.90 -15.67
CA GLY A 27 -11.89 -12.95 -16.66
C GLY A 27 -13.13 -12.15 -16.25
N ASP A 28 -13.85 -12.55 -15.19
CA ASP A 28 -15.06 -11.85 -14.71
C ASP A 28 -14.98 -11.40 -13.24
N VAL A 29 -13.87 -11.63 -12.54
CA VAL A 29 -13.77 -11.35 -11.09
C VAL A 29 -13.11 -9.99 -10.87
N ASN A 30 -13.74 -9.14 -10.05
CA ASN A 30 -13.09 -7.93 -9.58
C ASN A 30 -12.13 -8.26 -8.43
N GLU A 31 -10.86 -7.91 -8.56
CA GLU A 31 -9.86 -8.15 -7.51
C GLU A 31 -8.75 -7.10 -7.48
N VAL A 32 -8.12 -6.97 -6.31
CA VAL A 32 -6.85 -6.26 -6.17
C VAL A 32 -5.74 -7.27 -6.43
N GLU A 33 -5.08 -7.14 -7.58
CA GLU A 33 -4.00 -8.03 -8.00
C GLU A 33 -2.75 -7.81 -7.14
N SER A 34 -2.40 -6.54 -6.92
CA SER A 34 -1.29 -6.18 -6.03
C SER A 34 -1.44 -4.77 -5.49
N GLN A 35 -0.85 -4.56 -4.33
CA GLN A 35 -0.71 -3.24 -3.73
C GLN A 35 0.69 -3.12 -3.12
N TYR A 36 1.31 -1.96 -3.26
CA TYR A 36 2.61 -1.68 -2.65
C TYR A 36 2.78 -0.19 -2.41
N ILE A 37 3.66 0.11 -1.47
CA ILE A 37 3.99 1.48 -1.08
C ILE A 37 5.41 1.76 -1.56
N THR A 38 5.56 2.87 -2.28
CA THR A 38 6.84 3.47 -2.62
C THR A 38 7.11 4.60 -1.63
N THR A 39 8.28 5.25 -1.74
CA THR A 39 8.59 6.41 -0.90
C THR A 39 7.53 7.51 -0.97
N ASP A 40 7.01 7.77 -2.17
CA ASP A 40 6.15 8.90 -2.51
C ASP A 40 4.72 8.52 -2.88
N GLN A 41 4.46 7.25 -3.20
CA GLN A 41 3.18 6.79 -3.72
C GLN A 41 2.67 5.52 -3.04
N THR A 42 1.36 5.39 -2.99
CA THR A 42 0.66 4.12 -2.78
C THR A 42 0.11 3.69 -4.12
N VAL A 43 0.51 2.50 -4.57
CA VAL A 43 0.14 1.94 -5.88
C VAL A 43 -0.77 0.75 -5.69
N ILE A 44 -1.91 0.75 -6.40
CA ILE A 44 -2.88 -0.34 -6.36
C ILE A 44 -3.16 -0.77 -7.79
N ASN A 45 -2.80 -2.02 -8.08
CA ASN A 45 -3.14 -2.69 -9.32
C ASN A 45 -4.40 -3.52 -9.09
N TYR A 46 -5.37 -3.38 -10.00
CA TYR A 46 -6.65 -4.05 -9.88
C TYR A 46 -7.10 -4.60 -11.24
N HIS A 47 -7.81 -5.72 -11.17
CA HIS A 47 -8.60 -6.26 -12.28
C HIS A 47 -10.07 -5.96 -11.99
N ALA A 48 -10.76 -5.24 -12.88
CA ALA A 48 -12.17 -4.88 -12.69
C ALA A 48 -12.92 -4.85 -14.04
N PRO A 49 -13.16 -6.01 -14.66
CA PRO A 49 -13.85 -6.09 -15.95
C PRO A 49 -15.32 -5.69 -15.83
N ASN A 50 -15.93 -5.87 -14.65
CA ASN A 50 -17.29 -5.45 -14.36
C ASN A 50 -17.44 -4.98 -12.91
N HIS A 51 -17.16 -3.69 -12.67
CA HIS A 51 -17.27 -3.07 -11.34
C HIS A 51 -18.70 -2.97 -10.78
N GLY A 52 -19.74 -3.46 -11.47
CA GLY A 52 -21.10 -3.58 -10.93
C GLY A 52 -21.84 -2.26 -10.67
N CYS A 53 -21.27 -1.11 -11.07
CA CYS A 53 -21.87 0.21 -10.82
C CYS A 53 -23.03 0.57 -11.77
N GLY A 54 -23.42 -0.33 -12.67
CA GLY A 54 -24.48 -0.06 -13.65
C GLY A 54 -24.13 1.17 -14.51
N GLY A 55 -25.00 2.18 -14.49
CA GLY A 55 -24.80 3.45 -15.21
C GLY A 55 -23.96 4.50 -14.46
N TYR A 56 -23.54 4.22 -13.22
CA TYR A 56 -22.70 5.13 -12.44
C TYR A 56 -21.22 4.87 -12.67
N ARG A 57 -20.41 5.91 -12.51
CA ARG A 57 -18.95 5.78 -12.54
C ARG A 57 -18.45 5.08 -11.28
N ALA A 58 -17.41 4.28 -11.45
CA ALA A 58 -16.68 3.68 -10.35
C ALA A 58 -15.51 4.57 -9.95
N TRP A 59 -15.21 4.63 -8.66
CA TRP A 59 -14.04 5.32 -8.14
C TRP A 59 -13.51 4.58 -6.91
N VAL A 60 -12.26 4.85 -6.56
CA VAL A 60 -11.59 4.26 -5.42
C VAL A 60 -11.07 5.37 -4.54
N GLY A 61 -11.33 5.24 -3.24
CA GLY A 61 -10.83 6.17 -2.22
C GLY A 61 -9.97 5.46 -1.18
N ILE A 62 -9.19 6.24 -0.46
CA ILE A 62 -8.36 5.79 0.66
C ILE A 62 -8.99 6.22 1.97
N TRP A 63 -9.31 5.26 2.84
CA TRP A 63 -9.88 5.50 4.16
C TRP A 63 -8.98 4.93 5.28
N PRO A 64 -9.12 5.42 6.52
CA PRO A 64 -8.59 4.74 7.69
C PRO A 64 -8.98 3.26 7.71
N ALA A 65 -8.05 2.39 8.09
CA ALA A 65 -8.26 0.94 8.02
C ALA A 65 -9.41 0.46 8.92
N ASP A 66 -9.65 1.16 10.03
CA ASP A 66 -10.67 0.89 11.04
C ASP A 66 -12.04 1.53 10.73
N VAL A 67 -12.20 2.18 9.58
CA VAL A 67 -13.49 2.79 9.22
C VAL A 67 -14.60 1.75 9.14
N CYS A 68 -15.73 2.05 9.78
CA CYS A 68 -16.93 1.20 9.83
C CYS A 68 -17.82 1.33 8.59
N ASP A 69 -17.85 2.52 7.97
CA ASP A 69 -18.57 2.82 6.74
C ASP A 69 -17.73 3.74 5.82
N TYR A 70 -18.17 3.95 4.59
CA TYR A 70 -17.42 4.74 3.59
C TYR A 70 -18.07 6.10 3.29
N PHE A 71 -18.99 6.54 4.16
CA PHE A 71 -19.62 7.86 4.05
C PHE A 71 -18.76 8.96 4.67
N GLY A 72 -17.87 8.60 5.60
CA GLY A 72 -16.88 9.51 6.17
C GLY A 72 -15.82 9.98 5.18
N ASP A 73 -14.94 10.85 5.67
CA ASP A 73 -13.89 11.50 4.88
C ASP A 73 -12.85 10.49 4.39
N TYR A 74 -12.66 10.45 3.07
CA TYR A 74 -11.51 9.80 2.44
C TYR A 74 -10.31 10.77 2.42
N LYS A 75 -9.10 10.22 2.35
CA LYS A 75 -7.86 11.00 2.29
C LYS A 75 -7.46 11.39 0.87
N ALA A 76 -7.66 10.46 -0.06
CA ALA A 76 -7.40 10.64 -1.48
C ALA A 76 -8.37 9.76 -2.28
N TRP A 77 -8.59 10.06 -3.55
CA TRP A 77 -9.44 9.26 -4.43
C TRP A 77 -9.08 9.42 -5.90
N ASP A 78 -9.45 8.43 -6.71
CA ASP A 78 -9.26 8.45 -8.16
C ASP A 78 -10.39 7.68 -8.85
N TRP A 79 -10.60 7.95 -10.13
CA TRP A 79 -11.55 7.21 -10.96
C TRP A 79 -11.05 5.81 -11.25
N VAL A 80 -11.99 4.87 -11.33
CA VAL A 80 -11.72 3.48 -11.67
C VAL A 80 -12.17 3.25 -13.10
N GLU A 81 -11.22 2.88 -13.94
CA GLU A 81 -11.50 2.40 -15.28
C GLU A 81 -11.74 0.90 -15.28
N SER A 82 -12.72 0.44 -16.06
CA SER A 82 -12.95 -0.98 -16.31
C SER A 82 -11.75 -1.56 -17.06
N THR A 83 -11.27 -2.74 -16.66
CA THR A 83 -10.25 -3.45 -17.42
C THR A 83 -10.87 -4.02 -18.69
N ARG A 84 -10.29 -3.74 -19.85
CA ARG A 84 -10.79 -4.20 -21.17
C ARG A 84 -9.88 -5.29 -21.70
N GLY A 85 -10.37 -6.52 -21.86
CA GLY A 85 -9.62 -7.60 -22.50
C GLY A 85 -9.95 -9.00 -21.96
N PHE A 86 -9.60 -10.04 -22.72
CA PHE A 86 -9.55 -11.42 -22.22
C PHE A 86 -8.13 -11.66 -21.67
N GLY A 87 -7.93 -11.66 -20.35
CA GLY A 87 -6.63 -12.00 -19.74
C GLY A 87 -6.22 -11.14 -18.52
N TYR A 88 -4.92 -11.15 -18.23
CA TYR A 88 -4.22 -10.53 -17.09
C TYR A 88 -4.13 -8.99 -17.14
N ASP A 89 -5.03 -8.32 -17.84
CA ASP A 89 -5.00 -6.86 -17.95
C ASP A 89 -5.43 -6.25 -16.61
N PHE A 90 -4.52 -5.55 -15.95
CA PHE A 90 -4.79 -4.77 -14.74
C PHE A 90 -4.66 -3.28 -15.02
N ASN A 91 -5.51 -2.51 -14.35
CA ASN A 91 -5.38 -1.06 -14.28
C ASN A 91 -4.65 -0.68 -12.99
N THR A 92 -4.11 0.53 -12.95
CA THR A 92 -3.32 1.02 -11.81
C THR A 92 -3.84 2.39 -11.39
N VAL A 93 -4.14 2.54 -10.10
CA VAL A 93 -4.28 3.86 -9.46
C VAL A 93 -3.04 4.15 -8.61
N LYS A 94 -2.66 5.42 -8.53
CA LYS A 94 -1.50 5.88 -7.76
C LYS A 94 -1.89 7.09 -6.93
N PHE A 95 -1.67 7.00 -5.63
CA PHE A 95 -1.98 8.07 -4.68
C PHE A 95 -0.69 8.65 -4.11
N SER A 96 -0.65 9.96 -3.89
CA SER A 96 0.47 10.57 -3.18
C SER A 96 0.43 10.18 -1.70
N ASN A 97 1.54 9.67 -1.17
CA ASN A 97 1.65 9.38 0.26
C ASN A 97 1.56 10.66 1.11
N ASN A 98 1.93 11.82 0.56
CA ASN A 98 1.81 13.11 1.24
C ASN A 98 0.35 13.56 1.38
N GLU A 99 -0.48 13.24 0.39
CA GLU A 99 -1.92 13.53 0.43
C GLU A 99 -2.65 12.59 1.40
N ILE A 100 -2.28 11.30 1.40
CA ILE A 100 -2.86 10.32 2.33
C ILE A 100 -2.47 10.63 3.78
N GLY A 101 -1.18 10.93 4.00
CA GLY A 101 -0.58 11.14 5.32
C GLY A 101 -0.13 9.84 5.99
N VAL A 102 0.51 9.98 7.15
CA VAL A 102 0.95 8.87 8.01
C VAL A 102 -0.25 8.17 8.63
N GLY A 103 -0.22 6.84 8.70
CA GLY A 103 -1.26 6.04 9.34
C GLY A 103 -1.50 4.69 8.68
N LYS A 104 -2.57 4.01 9.12
CA LYS A 104 -3.01 2.73 8.57
C LYS A 104 -4.30 2.91 7.79
N PHE A 105 -4.31 2.47 6.55
CA PHE A 105 -5.36 2.74 5.58
C PHE A 105 -5.80 1.49 4.83
N LYS A 106 -6.92 1.58 4.13
CA LYS A 106 -7.36 0.63 3.10
C LYS A 106 -7.97 1.41 1.94
N ALA A 107 -7.91 0.84 0.75
CA ALA A 107 -8.62 1.38 -0.40
C ALA A 107 -9.96 0.66 -0.56
N ALA A 108 -11.00 1.42 -0.87
CA ALA A 108 -12.31 0.87 -1.15
C ALA A 108 -12.82 1.40 -2.48
N PHE A 109 -13.26 0.49 -3.32
CA PHE A 109 -13.80 0.78 -4.64
C PHE A 109 -15.32 0.81 -4.55
N VAL A 110 -15.90 1.94 -4.91
CA VAL A 110 -17.32 2.25 -4.74
C VAL A 110 -17.89 2.83 -6.02
N CYS A 111 -19.21 3.02 -6.03
CA CYS A 111 -19.92 3.66 -7.13
C CYS A 111 -20.30 5.10 -6.78
N GLU A 112 -20.46 5.94 -7.80
CA GLU A 112 -21.01 7.29 -7.70
C GLU A 112 -22.54 7.29 -7.52
N ASP A 113 -23.11 6.25 -6.93
CA ASP A 113 -24.56 6.08 -6.71
C ASP A 113 -25.03 6.67 -5.37
N GLY A 114 -24.11 7.29 -4.62
CA GLY A 114 -24.35 7.86 -3.30
C GLY A 114 -24.45 6.83 -2.18
N ARG A 115 -24.45 5.52 -2.45
CA ARG A 115 -24.51 4.47 -1.41
C ARG A 115 -23.15 4.17 -0.82
N ARG A 116 -22.07 4.43 -1.59
CA ARG A 116 -20.68 4.16 -1.22
C ARG A 116 -20.46 2.75 -0.64
N GLN A 117 -21.25 1.78 -1.08
CA GLN A 117 -21.06 0.39 -0.72
C GLN A 117 -19.88 -0.14 -1.53
N PRO A 118 -18.81 -0.66 -0.90
CA PRO A 118 -17.67 -1.12 -1.66
C PRO A 118 -17.99 -2.44 -2.34
N TRP A 119 -17.62 -2.54 -3.61
CA TRP A 119 -17.65 -3.78 -4.38
C TRP A 119 -16.27 -4.46 -4.41
N LEU A 120 -15.21 -3.74 -4.03
CA LEU A 120 -13.87 -4.27 -3.81
C LEU A 120 -13.17 -3.47 -2.70
N VAL A 121 -12.38 -4.14 -1.86
CA VAL A 121 -11.59 -3.53 -0.78
C VAL A 121 -10.19 -4.13 -0.79
N SER A 122 -9.17 -3.28 -0.68
CA SER A 122 -7.77 -3.70 -0.62
C SER A 122 -7.43 -4.30 0.75
N GLN A 123 -6.29 -4.98 0.83
CA GLN A 123 -5.71 -5.26 2.16
C GLN A 123 -5.30 -3.93 2.82
N PRO A 124 -5.31 -3.86 4.16
CA PRO A 124 -4.79 -2.69 4.86
C PRO A 124 -3.29 -2.48 4.56
N PHE A 125 -2.87 -1.23 4.52
CA PHE A 125 -1.48 -0.83 4.35
C PHE A 125 -1.13 0.30 5.34
N THR A 126 0.17 0.50 5.58
CA THR A 126 0.65 1.49 6.55
C THR A 126 1.64 2.43 5.88
N ILE A 127 1.43 3.74 6.03
CA ILE A 127 2.42 4.76 5.68
C ILE A 127 3.09 5.19 6.99
N ASP A 128 4.34 4.79 7.15
CA ASP A 128 5.11 5.03 8.36
C ASP A 128 5.65 6.46 8.43
N GLU A 129 5.60 7.05 9.62
CA GLU A 129 6.28 8.29 9.96
C GLU A 129 7.81 8.13 9.86
N ALA A 130 8.50 9.22 9.55
CA ALA A 130 9.96 9.25 9.67
C ALA A 130 10.35 9.05 11.13
N PRO A 131 11.27 8.12 11.46
CA PRO A 131 11.83 8.07 12.80
C PRO A 131 12.55 9.38 13.12
N GLU A 132 12.61 9.72 14.41
CA GLU A 132 13.40 10.85 14.86
C GLU A 132 14.88 10.62 14.57
N ALA A 133 15.54 11.60 13.96
CA ALA A 133 16.98 11.54 13.70
C ALA A 133 17.75 11.78 15.01
N ALA A 134 18.68 10.89 15.35
CA ALA A 134 19.59 11.15 16.45
C ALA A 134 20.49 12.37 16.14
N PRO A 135 21.02 13.07 17.16
CA PRO A 135 21.94 14.20 16.94
C PRO A 135 23.11 13.82 16.01
N GLY A 136 23.32 14.63 14.96
CA GLY A 136 24.37 14.40 13.97
C GLY A 136 24.05 13.33 12.92
N GLN A 137 22.81 12.81 12.90
CA GLN A 137 22.33 11.90 11.85
C GLN A 137 21.25 12.55 10.99
N CYS A 138 21.06 11.99 9.81
CA CYS A 138 19.87 12.20 8.99
C CYS A 138 19.11 10.89 8.80
N VAL A 139 17.81 11.02 8.53
CA VAL A 139 16.88 9.94 8.20
C VAL A 139 16.41 10.12 6.76
N TYR A 140 16.43 9.05 5.97
CA TYR A 140 16.03 9.07 4.56
C TYR A 140 15.43 7.72 4.15
N ARG A 141 14.74 7.65 3.01
CA ARG A 141 14.16 6.39 2.50
C ARG A 141 15.22 5.64 1.69
N ALA A 142 15.29 4.32 1.80
CA ALA A 142 16.33 3.51 1.17
C ALA A 142 16.40 3.70 -0.35
N SER A 143 15.25 3.80 -1.04
CA SER A 143 15.14 4.21 -2.43
C SER A 143 13.70 4.57 -2.78
N LYS A 144 13.43 5.02 -4.02
CA LYS A 144 12.05 5.27 -4.47
C LYS A 144 11.15 4.04 -4.32
N ARG A 145 11.65 2.84 -4.66
CA ARG A 145 10.88 1.59 -4.59
C ARG A 145 10.97 0.86 -3.26
N ASN A 146 11.90 1.24 -2.39
CA ASN A 146 12.02 0.69 -1.05
C ASN A 146 11.72 1.78 -0.02
N PRO A 147 10.49 1.83 0.52
CA PRO A 147 10.10 2.84 1.49
C PRO A 147 10.74 2.62 2.87
N GLU A 148 11.66 1.67 3.07
CA GLU A 148 12.30 1.51 4.37
C GLU A 148 13.09 2.76 4.79
N TRP A 149 12.88 3.23 6.03
CA TRP A 149 13.69 4.31 6.60
C TRP A 149 15.11 3.83 6.92
N LYS A 150 16.09 4.66 6.60
CA LYS A 150 17.50 4.47 6.88
C LYS A 150 18.05 5.68 7.59
N THR A 151 19.12 5.48 8.35
CA THR A 151 19.88 6.54 9.00
C THR A 151 21.30 6.63 8.45
N ARG A 152 21.89 7.81 8.52
CA ARG A 152 23.31 8.03 8.19
C ARG A 152 23.86 9.20 8.99
N GLN A 153 25.16 9.17 9.29
CA GLN A 153 25.86 10.28 9.94
C GLN A 153 26.07 11.44 8.96
N CYS A 154 25.95 12.67 9.46
CA CYS A 154 26.07 13.90 8.67
C CYS A 154 27.48 14.15 8.12
N ASP A 155 28.52 13.59 8.75
CA ASP A 155 29.91 13.65 8.27
C ASP A 155 30.21 12.66 7.13
N GLY A 156 29.32 11.70 6.88
CA GLY A 156 29.46 10.64 5.89
C GLY A 156 28.54 10.76 4.68
N LEU A 157 28.05 11.96 4.36
CA LEU A 157 27.08 12.15 3.27
C LEU A 157 27.69 11.97 1.87
N ASP A 158 29.01 12.05 1.71
CA ASP A 158 29.68 11.90 0.42
C ASP A 158 29.27 10.62 -0.31
N GLY A 159 29.17 9.50 0.41
CA GLY A 159 28.74 8.23 -0.18
C GLY A 159 27.24 8.17 -0.56
N LEU A 160 26.39 9.00 0.06
CA LEU A 160 24.97 9.11 -0.29
C LEU A 160 24.79 10.02 -1.51
N CYS A 161 25.58 11.09 -1.54
CA CYS A 161 25.56 12.11 -2.58
C CYS A 161 26.45 11.78 -3.78
N ALA A 162 27.32 10.77 -3.71
CA ALA A 162 28.26 10.42 -4.78
C ALA A 162 27.57 10.10 -6.11
N PHE A 163 26.37 9.51 -6.05
CA PHE A 163 25.60 9.10 -7.21
C PHE A 163 24.65 10.18 -7.72
N CYS A 164 24.75 11.42 -7.21
CA CYS A 164 24.03 12.59 -7.74
C CYS A 164 24.58 13.13 -9.06
N ARG A 165 25.39 12.37 -9.78
CA ARG A 165 25.86 12.69 -11.13
C ARG A 165 25.25 11.71 -12.12
N ASP A 166 24.13 12.15 -12.69
CA ASP A 166 23.45 11.65 -13.90
C ASP A 166 23.27 10.12 -14.07
N PRO A 167 22.02 9.62 -14.14
CA PRO A 167 20.74 10.34 -14.02
C PRO A 167 20.36 10.61 -12.54
N PRO A 168 19.50 11.61 -12.26
CA PRO A 168 19.24 12.17 -10.92
C PRO A 168 18.37 11.29 -10.00
N ALA A 169 18.44 9.97 -10.13
CA ALA A 169 17.46 9.06 -9.54
C ALA A 169 17.43 9.09 -8.00
N ASP A 170 18.50 9.53 -7.32
CA ASP A 170 18.67 9.38 -5.87
C ASP A 170 19.11 10.66 -5.12
N CYS A 171 19.00 11.85 -5.75
CA CYS A 171 19.37 13.09 -5.05
C CYS A 171 18.38 13.53 -3.98
N ASP A 172 17.13 13.09 -4.08
CA ASP A 172 16.10 13.38 -3.08
C ASP A 172 16.58 13.00 -1.65
N ASN A 173 17.29 11.88 -1.53
CA ASN A 173 17.87 11.43 -0.26
C ASN A 173 19.08 12.26 0.19
N CYS A 174 19.97 12.61 -0.74
CA CYS A 174 21.13 13.47 -0.46
C CYS A 174 20.67 14.85 0.02
N ASP A 175 19.72 15.46 -0.68
CA ASP A 175 19.22 16.79 -0.39
C ASP A 175 18.43 16.81 0.93
N ALA A 176 17.59 15.80 1.17
CA ALA A 176 16.91 15.62 2.45
C ALA A 176 17.92 15.50 3.61
N CYS A 177 18.97 14.70 3.45
CA CYS A 177 20.01 14.56 4.46
C CYS A 177 20.83 15.85 4.67
N LYS A 178 21.20 16.56 3.60
CA LYS A 178 21.88 17.85 3.72
C LYS A 178 21.03 18.85 4.49
N SER A 179 19.73 18.92 4.21
CA SER A 179 18.81 19.80 4.93
C SER A 179 18.75 19.46 6.41
N GLN A 180 18.59 18.19 6.77
CA GLN A 180 18.56 17.74 8.17
C GLN A 180 19.88 18.00 8.90
N CYS A 181 21.00 17.90 8.19
CA CYS A 181 22.33 18.13 8.73
C CYS A 181 22.75 19.61 8.76
N GLY A 182 21.89 20.54 8.33
CA GLY A 182 22.23 21.97 8.24
C GLY A 182 23.29 22.31 7.20
N LEU A 183 23.41 21.45 6.16
CA LEU A 183 24.35 21.57 5.06
C LEU A 183 23.68 21.95 3.73
N ALA A 184 22.37 22.27 3.77
CA ALA A 184 21.67 22.84 2.63
C ALA A 184 22.15 24.29 2.43
N ASN A 185 22.71 24.57 1.25
CA ASN A 185 23.06 25.93 0.80
C ASN A 185 21.87 26.57 0.10
#